data_AF-A0A941IIC6-F1
#
_entry.id   AF-A0A941IIC6-F1
#
_cell.length_a   1.000
_cell.length_b   1.000
_cell.length_c   1.000
_cell.angle_alpha   90.00
_cell.angle_beta   90.00
_cell.angle_gamma   90.00
#
_symmetry.space_group_name_H-M   'P 1'
#
loop_
_entity.id
_entity.type
_entity.pdbx_description
1 polymer ?
#
loop_
_entity_poly.entity_id
_entity_poly.type
_entity_poly.pdbx_seq_one_letter_code
_entity_poly.pdbx_strand_id
1 'polypeptide(L)'
;MPLRTHSEIITALAQYRAADVKGTVETTTLEFKRCLYPLDQDKGKFDLCLHVAAMANASGGLIICGFKADKSPAEANEQATEITPVPLRLLNGPRHKDVLVQYVWPHVQVDFEFYACSP
;
A
#
# COMPACT_ATOMS: atom_id res chain seq x y z
N MET A 1 -1.60 7.53 -18.74
CA MET A 1 -0.79 8.50 -17.98
C MET A 1 -0.71 8.01 -16.56
N PRO A 2 0.46 8.05 -15.89
CA PRO A 2 0.55 7.62 -14.50
C PRO A 2 -0.31 8.50 -13.61
N LEU A 3 -1.04 7.88 -12.69
CA LEU A 3 -1.86 8.57 -11.69
C LEU A 3 -0.93 9.28 -10.70
N ARG A 4 -1.29 10.49 -10.25
CA ARG A 4 -0.40 11.38 -9.49
C ARG A 4 -0.88 11.64 -8.07
N THR A 5 -2.15 11.39 -7.77
CA THR A 5 -2.73 11.64 -6.46
C THR A 5 -3.32 10.38 -5.85
N HIS A 6 -3.40 10.32 -4.51
CA HIS A 6 -4.02 9.19 -3.81
C HIS A 6 -5.49 8.99 -4.23
N SER A 7 -6.22 10.09 -4.42
CA SER A 7 -7.64 10.06 -4.82
C SER A 7 -7.84 9.48 -6.24
N GLU A 8 -6.97 9.84 -7.19
CA GLU A 8 -7.00 9.25 -8.53
C GLU A 8 -6.76 7.75 -8.49
N ILE A 9 -5.81 7.30 -7.67
CA ILE A 9 -5.49 5.88 -7.52
C ILE A 9 -6.67 5.13 -6.90
N ILE A 10 -7.21 5.63 -5.79
CA ILE A 10 -8.40 5.06 -5.12
C ILE A 10 -9.58 4.98 -6.10
N THR A 11 -9.83 6.05 -6.84
CA THR A 11 -10.92 6.10 -7.84
C THR A 11 -10.72 5.07 -8.95
N ALA A 12 -9.49 4.91 -9.46
CA ALA A 12 -9.18 3.91 -10.47
C ALA A 12 -9.42 2.49 -9.93
N LEU A 13 -9.00 2.20 -8.69
CA LEU A 13 -9.21 0.89 -8.06
C LEU A 13 -10.71 0.62 -7.83
N ALA A 14 -11.46 1.59 -7.33
CA ALA A 14 -12.91 1.49 -7.13
C ALA A 14 -13.70 1.27 -8.43
N GLN A 15 -13.14 1.66 -9.57
CA GLN A 15 -13.75 1.52 -10.91
C GLN A 15 -13.22 0.31 -11.69
N TYR A 16 -12.54 -0.63 -11.04
CA TYR A 16 -11.95 -1.81 -11.69
C TYR A 16 -10.87 -1.46 -12.73
N ARG A 17 -10.26 -0.28 -12.62
CA ARG A 17 -9.20 0.22 -13.52
C ARG A 17 -7.81 0.10 -12.90
N ALA A 18 -7.52 -1.03 -12.25
CA ALA A 18 -6.21 -1.29 -11.64
C ALA A 18 -5.03 -1.20 -12.63
N ALA A 19 -5.29 -1.42 -13.93
CA ALA A 19 -4.29 -1.26 -14.98
C ALA A 19 -3.76 0.18 -15.11
N ASP A 20 -4.56 1.18 -14.75
CA ASP A 20 -4.20 2.60 -14.85
C ASP A 20 -3.17 3.02 -13.80
N VAL A 21 -3.00 2.23 -12.72
CA VAL A 21 -2.03 2.45 -11.65
C VAL A 21 -0.60 2.13 -12.11
N LYS A 22 -0.43 1.31 -13.15
CA LYS A 22 0.90 0.98 -13.67
C LYS A 22 1.61 2.23 -14.19
N GLY A 23 2.88 2.35 -13.84
CA GLY A 23 3.72 3.51 -14.14
C GLY A 23 3.63 4.63 -13.11
N THR A 24 2.72 4.55 -12.13
CA THR A 24 2.75 5.46 -10.98
C THR A 24 4.00 5.21 -10.15
N VAL A 25 4.72 6.29 -9.86
CA VAL A 25 5.97 6.28 -9.09
C VAL A 25 5.66 6.45 -7.62
N GLU A 26 6.38 5.71 -6.78
CA GLU A 26 6.32 5.83 -5.33
C GLU A 26 6.78 7.20 -4.84
N THR A 27 6.25 7.60 -3.71
CA THR A 27 6.60 8.85 -3.05
C THR A 27 6.77 8.59 -1.56
N THR A 28 7.13 9.62 -0.80
CA THR A 28 7.17 9.54 0.67
C THR A 28 5.80 9.21 1.29
N THR A 29 4.70 9.33 0.53
CA THR A 29 3.34 9.07 0.99
C THR A 29 2.63 8.00 0.18
N LEU A 30 3.30 7.33 -0.76
CA LEU A 30 2.72 6.26 -1.58
C LEU A 30 3.71 5.10 -1.70
N GLU A 31 3.30 3.93 -1.24
CA GLU A 31 4.09 2.70 -1.24
C GLU A 31 3.31 1.56 -1.90
N PHE A 32 3.93 0.82 -2.80
CA PHE A 32 3.38 -0.38 -3.40
C PHE A 32 4.01 -1.63 -2.79
N LYS A 33 3.16 -2.62 -2.50
CA LYS A 33 3.63 -3.93 -2.04
C LYS A 33 3.01 -5.03 -2.90
N ARG A 34 3.83 -6.00 -3.30
CA ARG A 34 3.38 -7.17 -4.08
C ARG A 34 2.35 -8.01 -3.33
N CYS A 35 2.47 -8.10 -2.02
CA CYS A 35 1.60 -8.90 -1.16
C CYS A 35 1.36 -8.18 0.18
N LEU A 36 0.43 -8.71 0.97
CA LEU A 36 0.25 -8.27 2.35
C LEU A 36 1.48 -8.58 3.20
N TYR A 37 1.67 -7.79 4.26
CA TYR A 37 2.71 -8.01 5.24
C TYR A 37 2.51 -9.37 5.94
N PRO A 38 3.56 -10.22 6.05
CA PRO A 38 3.48 -11.48 6.76
C PRO A 38 3.52 -11.24 8.28
N LEU A 39 2.36 -10.97 8.88
CA LEU A 39 2.25 -10.60 10.31
C LEU A 39 2.50 -11.76 11.30
N ASP A 40 2.75 -12.96 10.79
CA ASP A 40 3.25 -14.12 11.55
C ASP A 40 4.75 -14.03 11.81
N GLN A 41 5.45 -13.18 11.08
CA GLN A 41 6.88 -12.94 11.21
C GLN A 41 7.12 -11.55 11.81
N ASP A 42 8.07 -11.43 12.73
CA ASP A 42 8.39 -10.14 13.35
C ASP A 42 8.86 -9.13 12.31
N LYS A 43 9.64 -9.58 11.31
CA LYS A 43 10.03 -8.72 10.19
C LYS A 43 8.82 -8.11 9.48
N GLY A 44 7.79 -8.89 9.17
CA GLY A 44 6.59 -8.38 8.49
C GLY A 44 5.82 -7.37 9.34
N LYS A 45 5.75 -7.58 10.66
CA LYS A 45 5.18 -6.60 11.60
C LYS A 45 5.99 -5.30 11.60
N PHE A 46 7.32 -5.41 11.72
CA PHE A 46 8.21 -4.24 11.73
C PHE A 46 8.14 -3.45 10.42
N ASP A 47 8.14 -4.13 9.27
CA ASP A 47 8.03 -3.49 7.96
C ASP A 47 6.70 -2.71 7.82
N LEU A 48 5.57 -3.29 8.27
CA LEU A 48 4.28 -2.59 8.30
C LEU A 48 4.36 -1.32 9.17
N CYS A 49 4.85 -1.47 10.40
CA CYS A 49 4.94 -0.37 11.36
C CYS A 49 5.88 0.74 10.86
N LEU A 50 7.00 0.38 10.23
CA LEU A 50 7.96 1.32 9.68
C LEU A 50 7.33 2.18 8.57
N HIS A 51 6.67 1.56 7.59
CA HIS A 51 6.03 2.31 6.51
C HIS A 51 4.89 3.20 7.03
N VAL A 52 4.04 2.67 7.92
CA VAL A 52 2.94 3.45 8.49
C VAL A 52 3.46 4.64 9.32
N ALA A 53 4.48 4.44 10.15
CA ALA A 53 5.09 5.53 10.92
C ALA A 53 5.75 6.57 10.01
N ALA A 54 6.45 6.16 8.96
CA ALA A 54 7.05 7.06 7.99
C ALA A 54 5.99 7.94 7.30
N MET A 55 4.88 7.33 6.86
CA MET A 55 3.76 8.05 6.24
C MET A 55 3.06 8.97 7.24
N ALA A 56 2.82 8.52 8.47
CA ALA A 56 2.20 9.36 9.50
C ALA A 56 3.04 10.62 9.78
N ASN A 57 4.36 10.49 9.82
CA ASN A 57 5.29 11.62 9.95
C ASN A 57 5.31 12.53 8.72
N ALA A 58 4.88 12.03 7.56
CA ALA A 58 4.74 12.77 6.30
C ALA A 58 3.32 13.34 6.07
N SER A 59 2.50 13.48 7.12
CA SER A 59 1.09 13.94 7.04
C SER A 59 0.11 12.93 6.43
N GLY A 60 0.41 11.64 6.55
CA GLY A 60 -0.41 10.53 6.06
C GLY A 60 0.09 9.95 4.74
N GLY A 61 -0.56 8.89 4.27
CA GLY A 61 -0.14 8.21 3.05
C GLY A 61 -1.04 7.04 2.67
N LEU A 62 -0.64 6.35 1.61
CA LEU A 62 -1.35 5.24 1.01
C LEU A 62 -0.38 4.08 0.78
N ILE A 63 -0.68 2.93 1.37
CA ILE A 63 0.02 1.67 1.07
C ILE A 63 -0.92 0.83 0.20
N ILE A 64 -0.48 0.45 -0.99
CA ILE A 64 -1.27 -0.34 -1.92
C ILE A 64 -0.65 -1.73 -2.02
N CYS A 65 -1.33 -2.70 -1.43
CA CYS A 65 -0.99 -4.10 -1.59
C CYS A 65 -1.63 -4.65 -2.87
N GLY A 66 -0.87 -5.44 -3.61
CA GLY A 66 -1.27 -6.07 -4.86
C GLY A 66 -0.64 -5.49 -6.11
N PHE A 67 0.48 -4.75 -5.97
CA PHE A 67 1.28 -4.27 -7.08
C PHE A 67 2.75 -4.57 -6.84
N LYS A 68 3.43 -5.07 -7.86
CA LYS A 68 4.89 -5.09 -7.89
C LYS A 68 5.37 -3.70 -8.26
N ALA A 69 6.33 -3.17 -7.50
CA ALA A 69 7.12 -2.02 -7.90
C ALA A 69 8.54 -2.46 -8.25
N ASP A 70 9.13 -1.79 -9.23
CA ASP A 70 10.52 -1.95 -9.62
C ASP A 70 11.15 -0.56 -9.78
N LYS A 71 12.48 -0.45 -9.64
CA LYS A 71 13.20 0.80 -9.84
C LYS A 71 12.85 1.45 -11.18
N SER A 72 12.46 2.72 -11.15
CA SER A 72 12.25 3.48 -12.38
C SER A 72 13.57 3.74 -13.09
N PRO A 73 13.65 3.60 -14.43
CA PRO A 73 14.81 4.07 -15.20
C PRO A 73 14.92 5.59 -15.26
N ALA A 74 13.80 6.29 -15.05
CA ALA A 74 13.69 7.75 -15.22
C ALA A 74 13.64 8.51 -13.90
N GLU A 75 13.19 7.85 -12.82
CA GLU A 75 13.05 8.43 -11.49
C GLU A 75 13.88 7.68 -10.45
N ALA A 76 14.20 8.35 -9.33
CA ALA A 76 14.99 7.74 -8.26
C ALA A 76 14.21 6.69 -7.45
N ASN A 77 12.88 6.77 -7.47
CA ASN A 77 11.99 5.89 -6.71
C ASN A 77 11.51 4.69 -7.54
N GLU A 78 10.89 3.72 -6.88
CA GLU A 78 10.25 2.59 -7.56
C GLU A 78 8.93 3.02 -8.20
N GLN A 79 8.49 2.28 -9.22
CA GLN A 79 7.24 2.50 -9.93
C GLN A 79 6.45 1.20 -10.03
N ALA A 80 5.11 1.28 -9.98
CA ALA A 80 4.26 0.12 -10.16
C ALA A 80 4.42 -0.46 -11.59
N THR A 81 4.80 -1.72 -11.69
CA THR A 81 5.06 -2.40 -12.98
C THR A 81 4.06 -3.51 -13.28
N GLU A 82 3.60 -4.22 -12.26
CA GLU A 82 2.78 -5.42 -12.42
C GLU A 82 1.64 -5.46 -11.39
N ILE A 83 0.44 -5.89 -11.82
CA ILE A 83 -0.68 -6.16 -10.93
C ILE A 83 -0.50 -7.57 -10.35
N THR A 84 -0.52 -7.69 -9.04
CA THR A 84 -0.32 -8.95 -8.31
C THR A 84 -1.46 -9.14 -7.29
N PRO A 85 -2.67 -9.55 -7.74
CA PRO A 85 -3.85 -9.56 -6.90
C PRO A 85 -3.65 -10.34 -5.59
N VAL A 86 -4.11 -9.77 -4.48
CA VAL A 86 -4.06 -10.41 -3.16
C VAL A 86 -5.40 -11.10 -2.87
N PRO A 87 -5.40 -12.37 -2.44
CA PRO A 87 -6.63 -13.03 -1.99
C PRO A 87 -7.21 -12.34 -0.76
N LEU A 88 -8.48 -11.90 -0.82
CA LEU A 88 -9.19 -11.23 0.27
C LEU A 88 -9.13 -12.01 1.60
N ARG A 89 -9.16 -13.35 1.54
CA ARG A 89 -9.05 -14.23 2.72
C ARG A 89 -7.78 -14.04 3.55
N LEU A 90 -6.74 -13.42 3.00
CA LEU A 90 -5.49 -13.15 3.70
C LEU A 90 -5.53 -11.82 4.46
N LEU A 91 -6.49 -10.94 4.16
CA LEU A 91 -6.65 -9.67 4.85
C LEU A 91 -7.34 -9.89 6.20
N ASN A 92 -6.60 -9.65 7.27
CA ASN A 92 -7.13 -9.60 8.63
C ASN A 92 -6.93 -8.18 9.18
N GLY A 93 -7.90 -7.30 8.91
CA GLY A 93 -7.87 -5.90 9.33
C GLY A 93 -7.64 -5.71 10.83
N PRO A 94 -8.37 -6.41 11.72
CA PRO A 94 -8.12 -6.36 13.17
C PRO A 94 -6.66 -6.67 13.54
N ARG A 95 -6.08 -7.74 12.98
CA ARG A 95 -4.69 -8.10 13.26
C ARG A 95 -3.68 -7.03 12.81
N HIS A 96 -3.93 -6.35 11.70
CA HIS A 96 -3.07 -5.23 11.27
C HIS A 96 -3.16 -4.07 12.25
N LYS A 97 -4.38 -3.75 12.72
CA LYS A 97 -4.60 -2.69 13.73
C LYS A 97 -3.92 -3.04 15.05
N ASP A 98 -4.03 -4.27 15.52
CA ASP A 98 -3.38 -4.72 16.76
C ASP A 98 -1.85 -4.57 16.70
N VAL A 99 -1.24 -4.97 15.58
CA VAL A 99 0.20 -4.78 15.35
C VAL A 99 0.58 -3.31 15.37
N LEU A 100 -0.18 -2.44 14.70
CA LEU A 100 0.10 -1.00 14.68
C LEU A 100 -0.02 -0.36 16.06
N VAL A 101 -1.06 -0.71 16.83
CA VAL A 101 -1.25 -0.24 18.22
C VAL A 101 -0.09 -0.67 19.12
N GLN A 102 0.45 -1.87 18.90
CA GLN A 102 1.55 -2.39 19.72
C GLN A 102 2.88 -1.66 19.48
N TYR A 103 3.17 -1.22 18.25
CA TYR A 103 4.52 -0.78 17.85
C TYR A 103 4.61 0.67 17.37
N VAL A 104 3.48 1.33 17.07
CA VAL A 104 3.47 2.72 16.55
C VAL A 104 2.84 3.66 17.57
N TRP A 105 3.62 4.63 18.04
CA TRP A 105 3.18 5.67 18.95
C TRP A 105 3.57 7.08 18.44
N PRO A 106 2.69 8.10 18.52
CA PRO A 106 1.31 8.04 18.99
C PRO A 106 0.43 7.14 18.11
N HIS A 107 -0.68 6.64 18.65
CA HIS A 107 -1.59 5.80 17.86
C HIS A 107 -2.08 6.55 16.62
N VAL A 108 -1.99 5.88 15.48
CA VAL A 108 -2.39 6.40 14.17
C VAL A 108 -3.71 5.78 13.73
N GLN A 109 -4.53 6.55 13.03
CA GLN A 109 -5.73 6.04 12.38
C GLN A 109 -5.34 5.41 11.04
N VAL A 110 -5.74 4.16 10.83
CA VAL A 110 -5.51 3.42 9.58
C VAL A 110 -6.78 2.73 9.15
N ASP A 111 -7.19 3.04 7.92
CA ASP A 111 -8.33 2.43 7.25
C ASP A 111 -7.84 1.40 6.23
N PHE A 112 -8.64 0.35 6.06
CA PHE A 112 -8.35 -0.75 5.14
C PHE A 112 -9.51 -0.89 4.19
N GLU A 113 -9.24 -0.73 2.89
CA GLU A 113 -10.21 -0.93 1.83
C GLU A 113 -9.73 -2.01 0.87
N PHE A 114 -10.68 -2.75 0.30
CA PHE A 114 -10.41 -3.77 -0.70
C PHE A 114 -11.15 -3.44 -1.99
N TYR A 115 -10.44 -3.51 -3.11
CA TYR A 115 -11.00 -3.31 -4.44
C TYR A 115 -10.81 -4.58 -5.26
N ALA A 116 -11.88 -5.08 -5.86
CA ALA A 116 -11.80 -6.25 -6.73
C ALA A 116 -11.12 -5.88 -8.06
N CYS A 117 -10.43 -6.86 -8.66
CA CYS A 117 -9.75 -6.66 -9.95
C CYS A 117 -10.72 -6.69 -11.14
N SER A 118 -11.96 -7.15 -10.93
CA SER A 118 -13.02 -7.20 -11.94
C SER A 118 -14.38 -6.95 -11.27
N PRO A 119 -15.38 -6.48 -12.03
CA PRO A 119 -16.76 -6.33 -11.56
C PRO A 119 -17.38 -7.63 -11.03
#